data_AF-A0A2E3Z6I1-F1
#
_entry.id   AF-A0A2E3Z6I1-F1
#
_cell.length_a   1.000
_cell.length_b   1.000
_cell.length_c   1.000
_cell.angle_alpha   90.00
_cell.angle_beta   90.00
_cell.angle_gamma   90.00
#
_symmetry.space_group_name_H-M   'P 1'
#
loop_
_entity.id
_entity.type
_entity.pdbx_description
1 polymer ?
#
loop_
_entity_poly.entity_id
_entity_poly.type
_entity_poly.pdbx_seq_one_letter_code
_entity_poly.pdbx_strand_id
1 'polypeptide(L)'
;MRIHHLTLNCIIATLLAVCVSCQQQASSDNSPQNWRDRLRQELPALGHRNWIVVADSAYPKQSAPGIETVVTGAQQLDVLKEVLEAIDSASHIRAVVMLDQELDNVDEADAPGISEYRQTLQKLLSNNTTKVMLHEEIISELDEGSKLFNVLLLKTNMTIPYTSVFLQLDCGYWDAESEARLRDALK
;
A
#
# COMPACT_ATOMS: atom_id res chain seq x y z
N MET A 1 -71.23 47.28 13.98
CA MET A 1 -71.20 48.72 14.34
C MET A 1 -70.00 48.94 15.25
N ARG A 2 -69.14 49.92 14.92
CA ARG A 2 -68.02 50.48 15.71
C ARG A 2 -66.77 49.63 15.94
N ILE A 3 -65.76 49.97 15.15
CA ILE A 3 -64.35 50.05 15.56
C ILE A 3 -64.22 51.09 16.68
N HIS A 4 -63.38 50.85 17.71
CA HIS A 4 -62.49 51.88 18.29
C HIS A 4 -61.51 51.36 19.37
N HIS A 5 -60.25 51.77 19.18
CA HIS A 5 -59.14 52.05 20.12
C HIS A 5 -58.42 50.88 20.84
N LEU A 6 -57.09 50.70 20.64
CA LEU A 6 -55.95 51.43 21.28
C LEU A 6 -56.07 51.36 22.81
N THR A 7 -55.12 50.91 23.64
CA THR A 7 -53.67 50.68 23.64
C THR A 7 -53.39 49.79 24.88
N LEU A 8 -52.23 49.12 24.96
CA LEU A 8 -51.25 49.30 26.05
C LEU A 8 -50.28 48.10 26.12
N ASN A 9 -49.02 48.39 25.82
CA ASN A 9 -47.86 47.52 25.94
C ASN A 9 -47.60 47.08 27.40
N CYS A 10 -47.33 45.80 27.59
CA CYS A 10 -46.40 45.27 28.60
C CYS A 10 -45.69 44.05 27.96
N ILE A 11 -44.61 44.28 27.23
CA ILE A 11 -43.23 43.97 27.67
C ILE A 11 -43.14 42.60 28.36
N ILE A 12 -42.87 41.55 27.57
CA ILE A 12 -41.99 40.45 28.01
C ILE A 12 -41.06 40.15 26.84
N ALA A 13 -39.86 40.71 26.96
CA ALA A 13 -38.72 40.33 26.14
C ALA A 13 -38.19 38.99 26.65
N THR A 14 -38.27 37.95 25.83
CA THR A 14 -37.54 36.70 26.03
C THR A 14 -36.70 36.44 24.80
N LEU A 15 -35.43 36.84 24.90
CA LEU A 15 -34.32 36.25 24.17
C LEU A 15 -34.38 34.73 24.36
N LEU A 16 -34.47 33.98 23.27
CA LEU A 16 -33.94 32.62 23.21
C LEU A 16 -33.52 32.36 21.77
N ALA A 17 -32.21 32.52 21.58
CA ALA A 17 -31.48 32.13 20.39
C ALA A 17 -31.69 30.65 20.11
N VAL A 18 -32.40 30.34 19.03
CA VAL A 18 -32.44 28.99 18.47
C VAL A 18 -31.46 28.97 17.30
N CYS A 19 -30.24 28.56 17.67
CA CYS A 19 -29.28 27.79 16.89
C CYS A 19 -29.72 27.45 15.44
N VAL A 20 -29.20 28.23 14.49
CA VAL A 20 -28.96 27.75 13.13
C VAL A 20 -27.86 26.70 13.24
N SER A 21 -28.25 25.43 13.38
CA SER A 21 -27.34 24.32 13.17
C SER A 21 -27.01 24.26 11.67
N CYS A 22 -25.88 24.87 11.30
CA CYS A 22 -25.17 24.47 10.08
C CYS A 22 -24.85 22.98 10.23
N GLN A 23 -25.64 22.13 9.57
CA GLN A 23 -25.24 20.77 9.30
C GLN A 23 -24.02 20.84 8.40
N GLN A 24 -22.82 20.73 8.98
CA GLN A 24 -21.65 20.30 8.26
C GLN A 24 -21.96 18.87 7.78
N GLN A 25 -22.39 18.73 6.53
CA GLN A 25 -22.21 17.47 5.82
C GLN A 25 -20.71 17.22 5.82
N ALA A 26 -20.27 16.24 6.62
CA ALA A 26 -19.01 15.59 6.40
C ALA A 26 -19.09 14.93 5.02
N SER A 27 -18.72 15.68 3.99
CA SER A 27 -18.30 15.13 2.72
C SER A 27 -17.19 14.15 3.06
N SER A 28 -17.45 12.86 2.88
CA SER A 28 -16.41 11.85 2.75
C SER A 28 -15.51 12.35 1.62
N ASP A 29 -14.39 12.95 2.01
CA ASP A 29 -13.38 13.43 1.10
C ASP A 29 -12.88 12.22 0.33
N ASN A 30 -13.40 12.05 -0.88
CA ASN A 30 -12.97 11.03 -1.82
C ASN A 30 -11.70 11.54 -2.53
N SER A 31 -10.79 12.13 -1.74
CA SER A 31 -9.44 12.39 -2.16
C SER A 31 -8.79 11.02 -2.40
N PRO A 32 -8.02 10.84 -3.49
CA PRO A 32 -7.33 9.58 -3.72
C PRO A 32 -6.54 9.26 -2.46
N GLN A 33 -6.90 8.15 -1.80
CA GLN A 33 -6.31 7.75 -0.53
C GLN A 33 -4.79 7.81 -0.70
N ASN A 34 -4.14 8.71 0.03
CA ASN A 34 -2.71 8.89 -0.06
C ASN A 34 -2.06 7.54 0.29
N TRP A 35 -1.49 6.89 -0.71
CA TRP A 35 -0.97 5.53 -0.59
C TRP A 35 0.11 5.43 0.49
N ARG A 36 0.83 6.53 0.77
CA ARG A 36 1.80 6.62 1.88
C ARG A 36 1.14 6.52 3.24
N ASP A 37 -0.01 7.17 3.40
CA ASP A 37 -0.79 7.11 4.64
C ASP A 37 -1.37 5.70 4.82
N ARG A 38 -1.83 5.07 3.73
CA ARG A 38 -2.30 3.68 3.77
C ARG A 38 -1.19 2.71 4.14
N LEU A 39 -0.02 2.82 3.51
CA LEU A 39 1.18 2.05 3.86
C LEU A 39 1.51 2.21 5.35
N ARG A 40 1.59 3.45 5.85
CA ARG A 40 1.90 3.73 7.26
C ARG A 40 0.88 3.13 8.23
N GLN A 41 -0.40 3.12 7.85
CA GLN A 41 -1.48 2.55 8.68
C GLN A 41 -1.42 1.02 8.75
N GLU A 42 -1.14 0.36 7.62
CA GLU A 42 -1.15 -1.10 7.54
C GLU A 42 0.14 -1.73 8.07
N LEU A 43 1.30 -1.09 7.87
CA LEU A 43 2.61 -1.68 8.15
C LEU A 43 2.77 -2.25 9.58
N PRO A 44 2.27 -1.61 10.66
CA PRO A 44 2.35 -2.18 12.01
C PRO A 44 1.58 -3.50 12.19
N ALA A 45 0.55 -3.72 11.38
CA ALA A 45 -0.26 -4.95 11.41
C ALA A 45 0.28 -6.05 10.50
N LEU A 46 1.07 -5.70 9.47
CA LEU A 46 1.71 -6.66 8.58
C LEU A 46 2.92 -7.30 9.27
N GLY A 47 2.97 -8.63 9.25
CA GLY A 47 4.03 -9.44 9.83
C GLY A 47 4.53 -10.52 8.87
N HIS A 48 5.20 -11.53 9.42
CA HIS A 48 5.72 -12.65 8.63
C HIS A 48 4.62 -13.31 7.76
N ARG A 49 4.91 -13.48 6.46
CA ARG A 49 4.07 -14.03 5.37
C ARG A 49 3.03 -13.09 4.78
N ASN A 50 2.87 -11.89 5.32
CA ASN A 50 2.16 -10.83 4.59
C ASN A 50 2.99 -10.36 3.39
N TRP A 51 2.33 -9.71 2.45
CA TRP A 51 2.98 -9.22 1.24
C TRP A 51 2.72 -7.73 1.04
N ILE A 52 3.72 -7.06 0.47
CA ILE A 52 3.55 -5.78 -0.19
C ILE A 52 3.97 -5.97 -1.64
N VAL A 53 3.14 -5.54 -2.59
CA VAL A 53 3.45 -5.64 -4.02
C VAL A 53 3.49 -4.24 -4.60
N VAL A 54 4.61 -3.86 -5.21
CA VAL A 54 4.73 -2.61 -5.96
C VAL A 54 4.58 -2.96 -7.43
N ALA A 55 3.37 -2.77 -7.94
CA ALA A 55 2.96 -3.32 -9.24
C ALA A 55 3.04 -2.30 -10.37
N ASP A 56 3.32 -2.81 -11.57
CA ASP A 56 3.10 -2.06 -12.81
C ASP A 56 1.60 -1.79 -13.06
N SER A 57 1.32 -0.96 -14.07
CA SER A 57 -0.04 -0.53 -14.40
C SER A 57 -0.90 -1.61 -15.06
N ALA A 58 -0.31 -2.68 -15.60
CA ALA A 58 -1.03 -3.78 -16.23
C ALA A 58 -1.46 -4.85 -15.21
N TYR A 59 -0.78 -4.94 -14.07
CA TYR A 59 -1.07 -5.93 -13.03
C TYR A 59 -2.57 -6.01 -12.66
N PRO A 60 -3.18 -7.21 -12.62
CA PRO A 60 -4.63 -7.35 -12.47
C PRO A 60 -5.14 -6.90 -11.10
N LYS A 61 -6.37 -6.40 -11.06
CA LYS A 61 -7.09 -6.21 -9.80
C LYS A 61 -7.62 -7.57 -9.34
N GLN A 62 -6.93 -8.21 -8.41
CA GLN A 62 -7.32 -9.50 -7.86
C GLN A 62 -8.61 -9.40 -7.01
N SER A 63 -9.38 -10.49 -6.97
CA SER A 63 -10.66 -10.57 -6.27
C SER A 63 -10.58 -11.19 -4.88
N ALA A 64 -9.40 -11.70 -4.49
CA ALA A 64 -9.20 -12.31 -3.19
C ALA A 64 -9.41 -11.28 -2.06
N PRO A 65 -10.16 -11.62 -1.00
CA PRO A 65 -10.55 -10.66 0.04
C PRO A 65 -9.38 -10.15 0.88
N GLY A 66 -8.27 -10.89 0.95
CA GLY A 66 -7.04 -10.47 1.63
C GLY A 66 -6.19 -9.49 0.81
N ILE A 67 -6.57 -9.17 -0.43
CA ILE A 67 -5.79 -8.30 -1.31
C ILE A 67 -6.45 -6.92 -1.37
N GLU A 68 -5.73 -5.92 -0.88
CA GLU A 68 -6.09 -4.53 -1.06
C GLU A 68 -5.26 -3.92 -2.19
N THR A 69 -5.93 -3.32 -3.18
CA THR A 69 -5.28 -2.58 -4.25
C THR A 69 -5.44 -1.08 -4.06
N VAL A 70 -4.33 -0.36 -3.97
CA VAL A 70 -4.25 1.10 -3.91
C VAL A 70 -3.54 1.61 -5.16
N VAL A 71 -4.20 2.48 -5.94
CA VAL A 71 -3.58 3.15 -7.09
C VAL A 71 -2.79 4.35 -6.59
N THR A 72 -1.48 4.37 -6.83
CA THR A 72 -0.59 5.36 -6.23
C THR A 72 -0.53 6.67 -7.02
N GLY A 73 -0.72 6.60 -8.34
CA GLY A 73 -0.48 7.72 -9.26
C GLY A 73 0.99 8.13 -9.35
N ALA A 74 1.92 7.34 -8.82
CA ALA A 74 3.35 7.63 -8.73
C ALA A 74 4.20 6.70 -9.62
N GLN A 75 5.47 7.07 -9.80
CA GLN A 75 6.45 6.26 -10.51
C GLN A 75 6.84 5.04 -9.66
N GLN A 76 7.09 3.90 -10.32
CA GLN A 76 7.35 2.64 -9.64
C GLN A 76 8.54 2.73 -8.68
N LEU A 77 9.71 3.12 -9.19
CA LEU A 77 10.93 3.15 -8.38
C LEU A 77 10.85 4.09 -7.17
N ASP A 78 10.08 5.18 -7.26
CA ASP A 78 9.83 6.08 -6.12
C ASP A 78 8.98 5.38 -5.04
N VAL A 79 7.90 4.69 -5.46
CA VAL A 79 7.05 3.90 -4.55
C VAL A 79 7.85 2.78 -3.89
N LEU A 80 8.63 2.03 -4.68
CA LEU A 80 9.45 0.94 -4.16
C LEU A 80 10.47 1.43 -3.14
N LYS A 81 11.15 2.55 -3.43
CA LYS A 81 12.10 3.15 -2.49
C LYS A 81 11.43 3.47 -1.15
N GLU A 82 10.28 4.14 -1.16
CA GLU A 82 9.56 4.49 0.07
C GLU A 82 9.03 3.26 0.81
N VAL A 83 8.60 2.23 0.09
CA VAL A 83 8.19 0.95 0.70
C VAL A 83 9.35 0.28 1.40
N LEU A 84 10.51 0.20 0.75
CA LEU A 84 11.73 -0.38 1.34
C LEU A 84 12.16 0.41 2.58
N GLU A 85 12.21 1.75 2.50
CA GLU A 85 12.56 2.61 3.63
C GLU A 85 11.57 2.44 4.80
N ALA A 86 10.28 2.28 4.53
CA ALA A 86 9.27 2.03 5.54
C ALA A 86 9.45 0.66 6.21
N ILE A 87 9.73 -0.39 5.43
CA ILE A 87 10.00 -1.74 5.94
C ILE A 87 11.29 -1.74 6.78
N ASP A 88 12.38 -1.12 6.30
CA ASP A 88 13.67 -1.05 7.00
C ASP A 88 13.56 -0.28 8.32
N SER A 89 12.61 0.66 8.42
CA SER A 89 12.31 1.40 9.65
C SER A 89 11.46 0.60 10.65
N ALA A 90 10.88 -0.53 10.25
CA ALA A 90 10.02 -1.37 11.08
C ALA A 90 10.81 -2.56 11.65
N SER A 91 10.97 -2.60 12.98
CA SER A 91 11.82 -3.61 13.64
C SER A 91 11.26 -5.04 13.59
N HIS A 92 9.96 -5.21 13.36
CA HIS A 92 9.29 -6.52 13.41
C HIS A 92 9.33 -7.29 12.10
N ILE A 93 9.69 -6.64 10.99
CA ILE A 93 9.66 -7.23 9.65
C ILE A 93 10.93 -6.92 8.84
N ARG A 94 11.17 -7.71 7.81
CA ARG A 94 12.11 -7.42 6.71
C ARG A 94 11.52 -7.88 5.38
N ALA A 95 11.99 -7.33 4.28
CA ALA A 95 11.56 -7.75 2.95
C ALA A 95 12.43 -8.90 2.40
N VAL A 96 11.77 -9.96 1.92
CA VAL A 96 12.31 -10.89 0.94
C VAL A 96 11.78 -10.47 -0.43
N VAL A 97 12.66 -9.90 -1.25
CA VAL A 97 12.29 -9.30 -2.53
C VAL A 97 12.30 -10.37 -3.62
N MET A 98 11.27 -10.40 -4.44
CA MET A 98 11.15 -11.26 -5.61
C MET A 98 10.97 -10.42 -6.87
N LEU A 99 11.72 -10.77 -7.91
CA LEU A 99 11.71 -10.14 -9.22
C LEU A 99 11.41 -11.19 -10.30
N ASP A 100 10.63 -10.78 -11.30
CA ASP A 100 10.36 -11.59 -12.48
C ASP A 100 11.66 -11.87 -13.25
N GLN A 101 11.95 -13.14 -13.55
CA GLN A 101 13.10 -13.55 -14.34
C GLN A 101 13.02 -13.05 -15.79
N GLU A 102 11.80 -12.92 -16.31
CA GLU A 102 11.51 -12.36 -17.62
C GLU A 102 12.04 -10.93 -17.73
N LEU A 103 12.06 -10.18 -16.63
CA LEU A 103 12.60 -8.82 -16.60
C LEU A 103 14.00 -8.78 -17.18
N ASP A 104 14.87 -9.76 -16.96
CA ASP A 104 16.26 -9.73 -17.47
C ASP A 104 16.37 -9.98 -18.98
N ASN A 105 15.33 -10.53 -19.60
CA ASN A 105 15.37 -11.06 -20.96
C ASN A 105 14.62 -10.21 -21.99
N VAL A 106 13.89 -9.19 -21.57
CA VAL A 106 13.17 -8.29 -22.50
C VAL A 106 14.16 -7.36 -23.23
N ASP A 107 14.06 -7.27 -24.55
CA ASP A 107 14.93 -6.38 -25.31
C ASP A 107 14.50 -4.91 -25.22
N GLU A 108 15.47 -3.99 -25.27
CA GLU A 108 15.24 -2.54 -25.29
C GLU A 108 14.35 -2.10 -26.47
N ALA A 109 14.40 -2.85 -27.58
CA ALA A 109 13.57 -2.61 -28.75
C ALA A 109 12.08 -2.90 -28.50
N ASP A 110 11.79 -3.87 -27.62
CA ASP A 110 10.41 -4.27 -27.28
C ASP A 110 9.86 -3.45 -26.11
N ALA A 111 10.73 -2.98 -25.22
CA ALA A 111 10.38 -2.11 -24.09
C ALA A 111 11.40 -0.99 -23.89
N PRO A 112 11.24 0.17 -24.57
CA PRO A 112 12.15 1.30 -24.40
C PRO A 112 12.23 1.80 -22.96
N GLY A 113 13.44 2.04 -22.47
CA GLY A 113 13.76 2.43 -21.10
C GLY A 113 14.06 1.27 -20.14
N ILE A 114 13.89 0.01 -20.57
CA ILE A 114 14.07 -1.15 -19.69
C ILE A 114 15.51 -1.33 -19.21
N SER A 115 16.50 -1.01 -20.04
CA SER A 115 17.92 -1.15 -19.67
C SER A 115 18.31 -0.20 -18.54
N GLU A 116 17.85 1.06 -18.61
CA GLU A 116 18.06 2.05 -17.55
C GLU A 116 17.29 1.68 -16.28
N TYR A 117 16.06 1.21 -16.45
CA TYR A 117 15.23 0.74 -15.34
C TYR A 117 15.91 -0.41 -14.57
N ARG A 118 16.42 -1.45 -15.25
CA ARG A 118 17.13 -2.57 -14.61
C ARG A 118 18.33 -2.10 -13.79
N GLN A 119 19.16 -1.22 -14.37
CA GLN A 119 20.33 -0.69 -13.68
C GLN A 119 19.95 0.10 -12.42
N THR A 120 18.85 0.86 -12.49
CA THR A 120 18.38 1.65 -11.35
C THR A 120 17.77 0.75 -10.27
N LEU A 121 16.96 -0.23 -10.67
CA LEU A 121 16.39 -1.23 -9.78
C LEU A 121 17.47 -2.02 -9.03
N GLN A 122 18.51 -2.48 -9.73
CA GLN A 122 19.62 -3.22 -9.13
C GLN A 122 20.38 -2.40 -8.08
N LYS A 123 20.59 -1.10 -8.34
CA LYS A 123 21.22 -0.20 -7.36
C LYS A 123 20.34 -0.03 -6.12
N LEU A 124 19.03 0.17 -6.32
CA LEU A 124 18.07 0.34 -5.25
C LEU A 124 18.00 -0.90 -4.33
N LEU A 125 18.08 -2.10 -4.90
CA LEU A 125 17.95 -3.37 -4.19
C LEU A 125 19.28 -3.97 -3.69
N SER A 126 20.39 -3.24 -3.79
CA SER A 126 21.74 -3.75 -3.51
C SER A 126 21.95 -4.28 -2.08
N ASN A 127 21.13 -3.85 -1.13
CA ASN A 127 21.18 -4.28 0.27
C ASN A 127 20.10 -5.29 0.65
N ASN A 128 19.23 -5.67 -0.29
CA ASN A 128 18.10 -6.56 -0.02
C ASN A 128 18.41 -7.99 -0.43
N THR A 129 17.80 -8.95 0.27
CA THR A 129 17.79 -10.34 -0.22
C THR A 129 16.80 -10.42 -1.39
N THR A 130 17.33 -10.61 -2.59
CA THR A 130 16.55 -10.73 -3.82
C THR A 130 16.52 -12.17 -4.32
N LYS A 131 15.34 -12.60 -4.76
CA LYS A 131 15.11 -13.84 -5.50
C LYS A 131 14.66 -13.48 -6.91
N VAL A 132 15.21 -14.15 -7.91
CA VAL A 132 14.76 -14.04 -9.30
C VAL A 132 14.07 -15.35 -9.64
N MET A 133 12.82 -15.28 -10.07
CA MET A 133 11.94 -16.44 -10.29
C MET A 133 11.02 -16.18 -11.48
N LEU A 134 10.44 -17.22 -12.09
CA LEU A 134 9.49 -17.02 -13.19
C LEU A 134 8.25 -16.29 -12.69
N HIS A 135 7.67 -15.42 -13.53
CA HIS A 135 6.48 -14.65 -13.18
C HIS A 135 5.36 -15.53 -12.61
N GLU A 136 5.03 -16.62 -13.30
CA GLU A 136 3.98 -17.56 -12.89
C GLU A 136 4.26 -18.23 -11.54
N GLU A 137 5.52 -18.44 -11.18
CA GLU A 137 5.89 -19.01 -9.87
C GLU A 137 5.61 -18.00 -8.75
N ILE A 138 5.97 -16.72 -8.96
CA ILE A 138 5.71 -15.65 -8.00
C ILE A 138 4.19 -15.45 -7.82
N ILE A 139 3.43 -15.44 -8.91
CA ILE A 139 1.97 -15.33 -8.86
C ILE A 139 1.36 -16.52 -8.10
N SER A 140 1.83 -17.74 -8.36
CA SER A 140 1.38 -18.93 -7.62
C SER A 140 1.65 -18.83 -6.12
N GLU A 141 2.84 -18.37 -5.71
CA GLU A 141 3.17 -18.14 -4.30
C GLU A 141 2.30 -17.05 -3.66
N LEU A 142 2.07 -15.95 -4.38
CA LEU A 142 1.20 -14.86 -3.93
C LEU A 142 -0.25 -15.31 -3.78
N ASP A 143 -0.77 -16.04 -4.77
CA ASP A 143 -2.15 -16.55 -4.76
C ASP A 143 -2.38 -17.51 -3.60
N GLU A 144 -1.44 -18.44 -3.35
CA GLU A 144 -1.50 -19.32 -2.19
C GLU A 144 -1.40 -18.54 -0.87
N GLY A 145 -0.46 -17.60 -0.77
CA GLY A 145 -0.28 -16.75 0.41
C GLY A 145 -1.53 -15.91 0.72
N SER A 146 -2.16 -15.35 -0.31
CA SER A 146 -3.31 -14.45 -0.19
C SER A 146 -4.59 -15.12 0.33
N LYS A 147 -4.64 -16.46 0.35
CA LYS A 147 -5.74 -17.22 0.96
C LYS A 147 -5.80 -17.06 2.47
N LEU A 148 -4.65 -16.83 3.10
CA LEU A 148 -4.50 -16.78 4.56
C LEU A 148 -3.94 -15.45 5.07
N PHE A 149 -3.19 -14.73 4.26
CA PHE A 149 -2.49 -13.51 4.65
C PHE A 149 -2.88 -12.34 3.75
N ASN A 150 -2.75 -11.13 4.30
CA ASN A 150 -3.07 -9.92 3.57
C ASN A 150 -1.92 -9.51 2.64
N VAL A 151 -2.32 -8.94 1.51
CA VAL A 151 -1.45 -8.33 0.50
C VAL A 151 -1.85 -6.86 0.37
N LEU A 152 -0.89 -5.96 0.56
CA LEU A 152 -1.05 -4.55 0.18
C LEU A 152 -0.43 -4.35 -1.21
N LEU A 153 -1.27 -4.16 -2.22
CA LEU A 153 -0.85 -3.95 -3.60
C LEU A 153 -0.88 -2.46 -3.94
N LEU A 154 0.29 -1.90 -4.20
CA LEU A 154 0.52 -0.51 -4.58
C LEU A 154 0.72 -0.44 -6.09
N LYS A 155 -0.35 -0.11 -6.83
CA LYS A 155 -0.36 -0.07 -8.29
C LYS A 155 0.14 1.26 -8.83
N THR A 156 1.22 1.24 -9.60
CA THR A 156 1.95 2.42 -10.06
C THR A 156 1.61 2.80 -11.50
N ASN A 157 2.21 3.88 -12.00
CA ASN A 157 2.06 4.32 -13.40
C ASN A 157 3.01 3.61 -14.37
N MET A 158 3.78 2.62 -13.93
CA MET A 158 4.77 1.95 -14.77
C MET A 158 4.13 1.13 -15.90
N THR A 159 4.69 1.24 -17.09
CA THR A 159 4.17 0.58 -18.30
C THR A 159 5.20 -0.34 -18.97
N ILE A 160 6.38 -0.54 -18.37
CA ILE A 160 7.37 -1.52 -18.82
C ILE A 160 6.97 -2.90 -18.25
N PRO A 161 6.97 -3.97 -19.05
CA PRO A 161 6.55 -5.30 -18.59
C PRO A 161 7.52 -5.88 -17.54
N TYR A 162 7.02 -6.78 -16.69
CA TYR A 162 7.80 -7.51 -15.67
C TYR A 162 8.53 -6.59 -14.68
N THR A 163 7.98 -5.39 -14.44
CA THR A 163 8.56 -4.40 -13.52
C THR A 163 7.87 -4.37 -12.16
N SER A 164 6.89 -5.25 -11.95
CA SER A 164 6.28 -5.48 -10.64
C SER A 164 7.31 -6.09 -9.68
N VAL A 165 7.35 -5.60 -8.45
CA VAL A 165 8.26 -6.07 -7.40
C VAL A 165 7.43 -6.61 -6.25
N PHE A 166 7.75 -7.83 -5.82
CA PHE A 166 6.99 -8.56 -4.81
C PHE A 166 7.82 -8.66 -3.53
N LEU A 167 7.27 -8.18 -2.42
CA LEU A 167 7.95 -8.16 -1.13
C LEU A 167 7.16 -9.04 -0.16
N GLN A 168 7.60 -10.28 0.02
CA GLN A 168 7.10 -11.11 1.10
C GLN A 168 7.80 -10.67 2.39
N LEU A 169 7.03 -10.43 3.43
CA LEU A 169 7.55 -9.99 4.72
C LEU A 169 7.99 -11.21 5.54
N ASP A 170 9.18 -11.12 6.11
CA ASP A 170 9.76 -12.09 7.02
C ASP A 170 10.06 -11.44 8.38
N CYS A 171 10.40 -12.24 9.40
CA CYS A 171 10.71 -11.74 10.72
C CYS A 171 11.94 -10.80 10.71
N GLY A 172 11.77 -9.56 11.19
CA GLY A 172 12.83 -8.56 11.21
C GLY A 172 13.93 -8.84 12.23
N TYR A 173 13.59 -9.47 13.35
CA TYR A 173 14.51 -9.70 14.48
C TYR A 173 14.96 -11.16 14.64
N TRP A 174 14.58 -12.04 13.71
CA TRP A 174 14.98 -13.45 13.72
C TRP A 174 15.38 -13.90 12.32
N ASP A 175 16.68 -14.13 12.11
CA ASP A 175 17.23 -14.54 10.83
C ASP A 175 17.27 -16.06 10.62
N ALA A 176 17.44 -16.46 9.37
CA ALA A 176 17.52 -17.86 8.98
C ALA A 176 18.69 -18.59 9.65
N GLU A 177 19.79 -17.88 9.95
CA GLU A 177 20.94 -18.46 10.65
C GLU A 177 20.61 -18.76 12.12
N SER A 178 19.93 -17.82 12.81
CA SER A 178 19.45 -18.00 14.17
C SER A 178 18.43 -19.11 14.27
N GLU A 179 17.51 -19.18 13.30
CA GLU A 179 16.55 -20.27 13.17
C GLU A 179 17.26 -21.62 12.96
N ALA A 180 18.24 -21.69 12.06
CA ALA A 180 19.00 -22.92 11.81
C ALA A 180 19.70 -23.42 13.08
N ARG A 181 20.40 -22.53 13.82
CA ARG A 181 21.04 -22.87 15.09
C ARG A 181 20.04 -23.39 16.13
N LEU A 182 18.85 -22.79 16.21
CA LEU A 182 17.77 -23.27 17.09
C LEU A 182 17.31 -24.68 16.69
N ARG A 183 17.08 -24.92 15.38
CA ARG A 183 16.62 -26.22 14.88
C ARG A 183 17.64 -27.32 15.13
N ASP A 184 18.93 -27.03 15.01
CA ASP A 184 19.99 -27.99 15.32
C ASP A 184 20.07 -28.31 16.82
N ALA A 185 19.78 -27.35 17.71
CA ALA A 185 19.75 -27.58 19.15
C ALA A 185 18.53 -28.39 19.64
N LEU A 186 17.48 -28.53 18.81
CA LEU A 186 16.27 -29.31 19.12
C LEU A 186 16.33 -30.76 18.66
N LYS A 187 17.38 -31.14 17.92
CA LYS A 187 17.64 -32.54 17.49
C LYS A 187 18.26 -33.33 18.63
#